data_AF-A0A6B2DMW4-F1
#
_entry.id   AF-A0A6B2DMW4-F1
#
_cell.length_a   1.000
_cell.length_b   1.000
_cell.length_c   1.000
_cell.angle_alpha   90.00
_cell.angle_beta   90.00
_cell.angle_gamma   90.00
#
_symmetry.space_group_name_H-M   'P 1'
#
loop_
_entity.id
_entity.type
_entity.pdbx_description
1 polymer ?
#
loop_
_entity_poly.entity_id
_entity_poly.type
_entity_poly.pdbx_seq_one_letter_code
_entity_poly.pdbx_strand_id
1 'polypeptide(L)' 'MKARPHVTLEDVARSANVSLATASRVLNGTASVRADLRERVSAAAAELAYAPNAHAQALAGGTHRTVGVICHDVSDPYFA' A
#
# COMPACT_ATOMS: atom_id res chain seq x y z
N MET A 1 24.78 6.02 -3.07
CA MET A 1 23.75 7.03 -3.44
C MET A 1 22.56 6.29 -4.02
N LYS A 2 21.41 6.21 -3.33
CA LYS A 2 20.22 5.52 -3.86
C LYS A 2 19.42 6.49 -4.72
N ALA A 3 19.34 6.20 -6.02
CA ALA A 3 18.36 6.83 -6.91
C ALA A 3 16.96 6.60 -6.31
N ARG A 4 16.16 7.66 -6.18
CA ARG A 4 14.73 7.56 -5.83
C ARG A 4 13.92 7.96 -7.06
N PRO A 5 13.60 7.02 -7.97
CA PRO A 5 12.76 7.31 -9.13
C PRO A 5 11.26 7.25 -8.82
N HIS A 6 10.86 7.04 -7.56
CA HIS A 6 9.46 6.85 -7.18
C HIS A 6 9.08 7.67 -5.96
N VAL A 7 7.91 8.31 -6.04
CA VAL A 7 7.26 9.00 -4.93
C VAL A 7 7.00 7.99 -3.82
N THR A 8 7.45 8.33 -2.62
CA THR A 8 7.29 7.49 -1.44
C THR A 8 6.19 8.01 -0.54
N LEU A 9 5.76 7.18 0.42
CA LEU A 9 4.79 7.56 1.45
C LEU A 9 5.28 8.77 2.29
N GLU A 10 6.60 8.92 2.46
CA GLU A 10 7.22 10.08 3.12
C GLU A 10 6.91 11.39 2.38
N ASP A 11 6.94 11.35 1.05
CA ASP A 11 6.70 12.51 0.20
C ASP A 11 5.21 12.90 0.24
N VAL A 12 4.31 11.92 0.22
CA VAL A 12 2.86 12.14 0.41
C VAL A 12 2.56 12.73 1.79
N ALA A 13 3.20 12.22 2.85
CA ALA A 13 3.02 12.73 4.21
C ALA A 13 3.49 14.19 4.33
N ARG A 14 4.62 14.52 3.71
CA ARG A 14 5.16 15.89 3.67
C ARG A 14 4.25 16.83 2.90
N SER A 15 3.78 16.43 1.72
CA SER A 15 2.88 17.24 0.88
C SER A 15 1.52 17.48 1.56
N ALA A 16 0.94 16.44 2.16
CA ALA A 16 -0.31 16.55 2.91
C ALA A 16 -0.14 17.23 4.28
N ASN A 17 1.09 17.51 4.72
CA ASN A 17 1.44 18.08 6.02
C ASN A 17 0.86 17.29 7.20
N VAL A 18 1.09 15.97 7.18
CA VAL A 18 0.67 14.99 8.20
C VAL A 18 1.84 14.09 8.60
N SER A 19 1.69 13.37 9.70
CA SER A 19 2.69 12.37 10.10
C SER A 19 2.68 11.15 9.15
N LEU A 20 3.81 10.46 9.03
CA LEU A 20 3.93 9.20 8.28
C LEU A 20 2.91 8.15 8.76
N ALA A 21 2.69 8.07 10.07
CA ALA A 21 1.71 7.17 10.67
C ALA A 21 0.27 7.53 10.26
N THR A 22 -0.05 8.82 10.17
CA THR A 22 -1.35 9.30 9.69
C THR A 22 -1.54 8.97 8.21
N ALA A 23 -0.53 9.24 7.37
CA ALA A 23 -0.58 8.91 5.95
C ALA A 23 -0.77 7.40 5.71
N SER A 24 -0.02 6.56 6.45
CA SER A 24 -0.17 5.10 6.42
C SER A 24 -1.58 4.67 6.82
N ARG A 25 -2.14 5.22 7.90
CA ARG A 25 -3.50 4.89 8.36
C ARG A 25 -4.58 5.32 7.36
N VAL A 26 -4.42 6.47 6.72
CA VAL A 26 -5.35 6.97 5.70
C VAL A 26 -5.32 6.05 4.48
N LEU A 27 -4.13 5.70 3.99
CA LEU A 27 -3.95 4.90 2.77
C LEU A 27 -4.26 3.41 2.99
N ASN A 28 -3.98 2.88 4.18
CA ASN A 28 -4.34 1.51 4.56
C ASN A 28 -5.79 1.39 5.07
N GLY A 29 -6.55 2.49 5.14
CA GLY A 29 -7.97 2.49 5.53
C GLY A 29 -8.27 1.98 6.95
N THR A 30 -7.26 1.85 7.81
CA THR A 30 -7.33 1.10 9.08
C THR A 30 -7.76 1.95 10.28
N ALA A 31 -7.87 3.28 10.14
CA ALA A 31 -8.29 4.15 11.23
C ALA A 31 -9.37 5.16 10.81
N SER A 32 -10.25 5.52 11.75
CA SER A 32 -11.16 6.65 11.62
C SER A 32 -10.36 7.96 11.70
N VAL A 33 -9.83 8.39 10.55
CA VAL A 33 -9.21 9.70 10.35
C VAL A 33 -10.27 10.72 9.96
N ARG A 34 -10.13 11.96 10.43
CA ARG A 34 -11.02 13.09 10.06
C ARG A 34 -11.13 13.18 8.54
N ALA A 35 -12.34 13.45 8.05
CA ALA A 35 -12.61 13.58 6.61
C ALA A 35 -11.65 14.58 5.94
N ASP A 36 -11.41 15.73 6.57
CA ASP A 36 -10.49 16.78 6.09
C ASP A 36 -9.06 16.24 5.85
N LEU A 37 -8.56 15.37 6.74
CA LEU A 37 -7.23 14.79 6.63
C LEU A 37 -7.18 13.73 5.52
N ARG A 38 -8.26 12.96 5.36
CA ARG A 38 -8.38 11.97 4.29
C ARG A 38 -8.33 12.67 2.93
N GLU A 39 -9.11 13.73 2.75
CA GLU A 39 -9.15 14.51 1.51
C GLU A 39 -7.77 15.06 1.17
N ARG A 40 -7.11 15.73 2.12
CA ARG A 40 -5.76 16.30 1.92
C ARG A 40 -4.72 15.25 1.52
N VAL A 41 -4.73 14.09 2.18
CA VAL A 41 -3.80 13.00 1.84
C VAL A 41 -4.14 12.37 0.49
N SER A 42 -5.42 12.22 0.16
CA SER A 42 -5.84 11.70 -1.15
C SER A 42 -5.50 12.65 -2.30
N ALA A 43 -5.66 13.96 -2.09
CA ALA A 43 -5.30 14.99 -3.06
C ALA A 43 -3.78 15.02 -3.27
N ALA A 44 -2.99 15.03 -2.19
CA ALA A 44 -1.53 14.97 -2.27
C ALA A 44 -1.04 13.69 -2.94
N ALA A 45 -1.67 12.54 -2.67
CA ALA A 45 -1.33 11.29 -3.33
C ALA A 45 -1.65 11.32 -4.83
N ALA A 46 -2.77 11.94 -5.22
CA ALA A 46 -3.16 12.10 -6.62
C ALA A 46 -2.21 13.06 -7.37
N GLU A 47 -1.88 14.22 -6.78
CA GLU A 47 -0.95 15.19 -7.36
C GLU A 47 0.44 14.60 -7.58
N LEU A 48 0.90 13.77 -6.65
CA LEU A 48 2.21 13.14 -6.74
C LEU A 48 2.20 11.84 -7.58
N ALA A 49 1.08 11.50 -8.21
CA ALA A 49 0.90 10.22 -8.91
C ALA A 49 1.33 9.01 -8.05
N TYR A 50 1.10 9.10 -6.74
CA TYR A 50 1.44 8.05 -5.79
C TYR A 50 0.48 6.88 -5.98
N ALA A 51 0.94 5.87 -6.72
CA ALA A 51 0.26 4.59 -6.79
C ALA A 51 0.78 3.68 -5.66
N PRO A 52 -0.07 3.23 -4.73
CA PRO A 52 0.33 2.26 -3.73
C PRO A 52 0.79 0.97 -4.44
N ASN A 53 2.07 0.63 -4.29
CA ASN A 53 2.59 -0.62 -4.83
C ASN A 53 2.05 -1.78 -4.00
N ALA A 54 1.16 -2.58 -4.60
CA ALA A 54 0.52 -3.72 -3.94
C ALA A 54 1.54 -4.71 -3.35
N HIS A 55 2.70 -4.91 -4.00
CA HIS A 55 3.77 -5.76 -3.46
C HIS A 55 4.43 -5.15 -2.21
N ALA A 56 4.60 -3.83 -2.18
CA ALA A 56 5.15 -3.11 -1.02
C ALA A 56 4.14 -3.06 0.14
N GLN A 57 2.84 -2.90 -0.15
CA GLN A 57 1.78 -3.00 0.85
C GLN A 57 1.69 -4.42 1.42
N ALA A 58 1.80 -5.45 0.58
CA ALA A 58 1.80 -6.84 1.03
C ALA A 58 3.01 -7.15 1.93
N LEU A 59 4.18 -6.59 1.63
CA LEU A 59 5.38 -6.73 2.45
C LEU A 59 5.27 -5.97 3.79
N ALA A 60 4.73 -4.75 3.78
CA ALA A 60 4.59 -3.92 4.98
C ALA A 60 3.43 -4.37 5.90
N GLY A 61 2.37 -4.93 5.33
CA GLY A 61 1.17 -5.38 6.06
C GLY A 61 1.30 -6.75 6.72
N GLY A 62 2.38 -7.50 6.48
CA GLY A 62 2.63 -8.83 7.07
C GLY A 62 1.59 -9.91 6.75
N THR A 63 0.58 -9.59 5.94
CA THR A 63 -0.54 -10.46 5.58
C THR A 63 -0.46 -10.77 4.10
N HIS A 64 0.41 -11.71 3.76
CA HIS A 64 0.43 -12.32 2.44
C HIS A 64 -0.80 -13.21 2.31
N ARG A 65 -1.83 -12.78 1.55
CA ARG A 65 -2.90 -13.68 1.08
C ARG A 65 -2.39 -14.54 -0.08
N THR A 66 -1.24 -15.18 0.13
CA THR A 66 -0.61 -16.06 -0.86
C THR A 66 -0.63 -17.46 -0.30
N VAL A 67 -1.41 -18.35 -0.93
CA VAL A 67 -1.43 -19.77 -0.61
C VAL A 67 -0.52 -20.48 -1.62
N GLY A 68 0.57 -21.06 -1.15
CA GLY A 68 1.41 -21.94 -1.95
C GLY A 68 0.88 -23.37 -1.88
N VAL A 69 0.64 -23.98 -3.04
CA VAL A 69 0.21 -25.38 -3.16
C VAL A 69 1.32 -26.16 -3.86
N ILE A 70 1.77 -27.25 -3.24
CA ILE A 70 2.68 -28.22 -3.87
C ILE A 70 1.82 -29.42 -4.26
N CYS A 71 1.61 -29.59 -5.56
CA CYS A 71 0.95 -30.76 -6.14
C CYS A 71 1.93 -31.48 -7.07
N HIS A 72 1.69 -32.78 -7.27
CA HIS A 72 2.48 -33.63 -8.14
C HIS A 72 2.16 -33.35 -9.62
N ASP A 73 0.87 -33.14 -9.92
CA ASP A 73 0.35 -32.66 -11.20
C ASP A 73 -0.96 -31.90 -10.94
N VAL A 74 -1.10 -30.72 -11.55
CA VAL A 74 -2.30 -29.86 -11.48
C VAL A 74 -3.44 -30.40 -12.36
N SER A 75 -3.13 -31.36 -13.23
CA SER A 75 -4.06 -31.94 -14.21
C SER A 75 -4.76 -33.21 -13.68
N ASP A 76 -4.37 -33.69 -12.50
CA ASP A 76 -4.99 -34.87 -11.90
C ASP A 76 -6.42 -34.52 -11.42
N PRO A 77 -7.46 -35.27 -11.85
CA PRO A 77 -8.84 -35.03 -11.48
C PRO A 77 -9.11 -35.04 -9.97
N TYR A 78 -8.20 -35.61 -9.17
CA TYR A 78 -8.28 -35.59 -7.72
C TYR A 78 -7.99 -34.20 -7.12
N PHE A 79 -7.27 -33.33 -7.82
CA PHE A 79 -6.88 -31.99 -7.38
C PHE A 79 -7.52 -30.83 -8.18
N ALA A 80 -8.37 -31.14 -9.17
CA ALA A 80 -9.09 -30.19 -10.02
C ALA A 80 -10.41 -29.69 -9.39
#